data_AF-A0A7R9KQ35-F1
#
_entry.id   AF-A0A7R9KQ35-F1
#
_cell.length_a   1.000
_cell.length_b   1.000
_cell.length_c   1.000
_cell.angle_alpha   90.00
_cell.angle_beta   90.00
_cell.angle_gamma   90.00
#
_symmetry.space_group_name_H-M   'P 1'
#
loop_
_entity.id
_entity.type
_entity.pdbx_description
1 polymer ?
#
loop_
_entity_poly.entity_id
_entity_poly.type
_entity_poly.pdbx_seq_one_letter_code
_entity_poly.pdbx_strand_id
1 'polypeptide(L)'
;MFVYYLTEVIIQMKQNKRNTHKKVSSSGSYGRTVLWPNASQRRVINQAMKNIQAQSCVRFKQRTNQHDYLQLFKGQGCYSSIGKTGGRQYLSLGYGCHYVGVATHEILHTLGFYHEQSRADRDNYLTIHWQNIARGMSSQYDKVSKSANHLYVGFDYQSIMIYGAKDFSKNGKYTMTAKQRGVRLSAQNNRRSMSSLDARALNTMYGCSGGGGGSGAKKRKRG
;
A
#
# COMPACT_ATOMS: atom_id res chain seq x y z
N MET A 1 20.97 -14.38 1.00
CA MET A 1 20.63 -12.96 1.22
C MET A 1 19.72 -12.87 2.43
N PHE A 2 20.26 -12.60 3.61
CA PHE A 2 19.49 -12.50 4.86
C PHE A 2 18.81 -11.14 4.91
N VAL A 3 17.50 -11.11 4.69
CA VAL A 3 16.71 -9.88 4.84
C VAL A 3 16.45 -9.71 6.33
N TYR A 4 17.19 -8.80 6.97
CA TYR A 4 16.83 -8.28 8.29
C TYR A 4 15.52 -7.50 8.14
N TYR A 5 14.40 -8.19 8.28
CA TYR A 5 13.08 -7.58 8.42
C TYR A 5 13.04 -6.86 9.76
N LEU A 6 13.54 -5.63 9.79
CA LEU A 6 13.38 -4.77 10.94
C LEU A 6 11.88 -4.54 11.11
N THR A 7 11.33 -5.04 12.22
CA THR A 7 9.96 -4.72 12.65
C THR A 7 9.79 -3.23 12.91
N GLU A 8 10.88 -2.46 12.97
CA GLU A 8 10.87 -1.01 13.08
C GLU A 8 11.12 -0.33 11.73
N VAL A 9 10.11 0.36 11.23
CA VAL A 9 10.19 1.20 10.05
C VAL A 9 10.43 2.64 10.49
N ILE A 10 11.57 3.18 10.11
CA ILE A 10 11.94 4.55 10.43
C ILE A 10 11.35 5.51 9.39
N ILE A 11 10.63 6.52 9.84
CA ILE A 11 9.91 7.45 8.99
C ILE A 11 10.32 8.89 9.26
N GLN A 12 10.49 9.66 8.19
CA GLN A 12 10.60 11.11 8.22
C GLN A 12 9.53 11.76 7.34
N MET A 13 8.61 12.51 7.95
CA MET A 13 7.72 13.42 7.22
C MET A 13 8.41 14.78 7.06
N LYS A 14 8.95 15.10 5.88
CA LYS A 14 9.56 16.42 5.66
C LYS A 14 8.45 17.44 5.40
N GLN A 15 8.37 18.45 6.26
CA GLN A 15 7.52 19.60 5.98
C GLN A 15 8.06 20.30 4.74
N ASN A 16 7.27 20.38 3.69
CA ASN A 16 7.65 21.10 2.48
C ASN A 16 6.84 22.39 2.39
N LYS A 17 7.48 23.53 2.63
CA LYS A 17 6.88 24.86 2.41
C LYS A 17 6.87 25.09 0.90
N ARG A 18 5.71 25.17 0.26
CA ARG A 18 5.60 25.72 -1.10
C ARG A 18 5.05 27.14 -1.00
N ASN A 19 5.83 28.13 -1.42
CA ASN A 19 5.29 29.44 -1.76
C ASN A 19 4.54 29.29 -3.09
N THR A 20 3.22 29.36 -3.07
CA THR A 20 2.46 29.52 -4.30
C THR A 20 2.38 31.01 -4.62
N HIS A 21 3.19 31.48 -5.56
CA HIS A 21 2.98 32.81 -6.14
C HIS A 21 1.72 32.76 -7.02
N LYS A 22 0.73 33.61 -6.72
CA LYS A 22 -0.28 34.02 -7.69
C LYS A 22 -0.05 35.50 -8.01
N LYS A 23 -0.08 35.84 -9.30
CA LYS A 23 -0.06 37.23 -9.78
C LYS A 23 -1.18 38.03 -9.10
N VAL A 24 -0.84 39.27 -8.77
CA VAL A 24 -1.57 40.24 -7.94
C VAL A 24 -2.70 40.90 -8.74
N SER A 25 -3.84 41.16 -8.08
CA SER A 25 -4.55 42.44 -8.23
C SER A 25 -4.77 43.05 -6.83
N SER A 26 -4.81 44.38 -6.80
CA SER A 26 -4.66 45.31 -5.68
C SER A 26 -5.55 45.03 -4.45
N SER A 27 -4.93 44.54 -3.37
CA SER A 27 -5.25 44.81 -1.94
C SER A 27 -4.75 43.65 -1.06
N GLY A 28 -3.53 43.77 -0.51
CA GLY A 28 -3.05 42.92 0.60
C GLY A 28 -2.70 41.46 0.26
N SER A 29 -1.41 41.13 0.23
CA SER A 29 -0.94 39.75 0.07
C SER A 29 -0.92 39.02 1.42
N TYR A 30 -1.89 38.13 1.67
CA TYR A 30 -1.74 37.07 2.66
C TYR A 30 -1.31 35.78 1.94
N GLY A 31 -0.01 35.58 1.78
CA GLY A 31 0.53 34.31 1.29
C GLY A 31 0.15 33.17 2.23
N ARG A 32 -0.84 32.33 1.86
CA ARG A 32 -1.11 31.10 2.60
C ARG A 32 -0.02 30.08 2.30
N THR A 33 0.90 29.90 3.24
CA THR A 33 1.81 28.76 3.24
C THR A 33 0.99 27.49 3.41
N VAL A 34 0.86 26.68 2.35
CA VAL A 34 0.23 25.35 2.47
C VAL A 34 1.29 24.37 2.94
N LEU A 35 1.31 24.12 4.25
CA LEU A 35 2.16 23.10 4.86
C LEU A 35 1.70 21.70 4.43
N TRP A 36 2.65 20.87 3.99
CA TRP A 36 2.43 19.45 3.80
C TRP A 36 3.26 18.64 4.81
N PRO A 37 2.71 17.56 5.41
CA PRO A 37 1.29 17.25 5.44
C PRO A 37 0.56 18.24 6.35
N ASN A 38 -0.61 18.72 5.93
CA ASN A 38 -1.53 19.45 6.80
C ASN A 38 -2.15 18.50 7.85
N ALA A 39 -2.92 19.05 8.80
CA ALA A 39 -3.50 18.25 9.89
C ALA A 39 -4.35 17.06 9.41
N SER A 40 -5.14 17.24 8.34
CA SER A 40 -5.97 16.16 7.78
C SER A 40 -5.12 15.07 7.13
N GLN A 41 -4.13 15.45 6.33
CA GLN A 41 -3.19 14.52 5.68
C GLN A 41 -2.40 13.74 6.73
N ARG A 42 -1.94 14.40 7.79
CA ARG A 42 -1.24 13.77 8.91
C ARG A 42 -2.13 12.74 9.62
N ARG A 43 -3.40 13.04 9.85
CA ARG A 43 -4.36 12.07 10.43
C ARG A 43 -4.50 10.83 9.57
N VAL A 44 -4.63 10.98 8.25
CA VAL A 44 -4.74 9.84 7.32
C VAL A 44 -3.48 8.96 7.38
N ILE A 45 -2.30 9.56 7.29
CA ILE A 45 -1.02 8.84 7.31
C ILE A 45 -0.86 8.11 8.66
N ASN A 46 -1.10 8.80 9.78
CA ASN A 46 -1.00 8.21 11.11
C ASN A 46 -2.01 7.07 11.30
N GLN A 47 -3.23 7.20 10.76
CA GLN A 47 -4.24 6.15 10.84
C GLN A 47 -3.83 4.90 10.05
N ALA A 48 -3.25 5.07 8.85
CA ALA A 48 -2.72 3.94 8.07
C ALA A 48 -1.62 3.21 8.84
N MET A 49 -0.65 3.94 9.39
CA MET A 49 0.39 3.37 10.26
C MET A 49 -0.21 2.64 11.46
N LYS A 50 -1.18 3.26 12.15
CA LYS A 50 -1.84 2.67 13.32
C LYS A 50 -2.55 1.36 12.97
N ASN A 51 -3.24 1.29 11.83
CA ASN A 51 -3.93 0.08 11.38
C ASN A 51 -2.94 -1.06 11.13
N ILE A 52 -1.82 -0.79 10.45
CA ILE A 52 -0.76 -1.78 10.23
C ILE A 52 -0.18 -2.28 11.55
N GLN A 53 0.11 -1.38 12.50
CA GLN A 53 0.63 -1.74 13.82
C GLN A 53 -0.36 -2.58 14.64
N ALA A 54 -1.67 -2.34 14.49
CA ALA A 54 -2.70 -3.09 15.21
C ALA A 54 -2.87 -4.52 14.69
N GLN A 55 -2.49 -4.77 13.43
CA GLN A 55 -2.65 -6.07 12.77
C GLN A 55 -1.32 -6.82 12.58
N SER A 56 -0.20 -6.26 13.05
CA SER A 56 1.13 -6.87 12.88
C SER A 56 2.11 -6.50 13.99
N CYS A 57 3.31 -7.09 13.96
CA CYS A 57 4.43 -6.67 14.80
C CYS A 57 5.23 -5.49 14.25
N VAL A 58 4.91 -4.98 13.04
CA VAL A 58 5.59 -3.80 12.46
C VAL A 58 5.25 -2.55 13.28
N ARG A 59 6.24 -1.69 13.51
CA ARG A 59 6.19 -0.46 14.30
C ARG A 59 6.81 0.69 13.50
N PHE A 60 6.21 1.87 13.57
CA PHE A 60 6.71 3.06 12.90
C PHE A 60 7.32 4.01 13.92
N LYS A 61 8.55 4.46 13.66
CA LYS A 61 9.23 5.44 14.52
C LYS A 61 9.64 6.67 13.73
N GLN A 62 9.52 7.83 14.36
CA GLN A 62 10.03 9.07 13.78
C GLN A 62 11.56 9.02 13.74
N ARG A 63 12.14 9.37 12.60
CA ARG A 63 13.59 9.40 12.40
C ARG A 63 14.25 10.44 13.29
N THR A 64 15.40 10.06 13.85
CA THR A 64 16.37 10.94 14.49
C THR A 64 17.63 11.04 13.64
N ASN A 65 18.43 9.98 13.58
CA ASN A 65 19.74 9.93 12.92
C ASN A 65 19.98 8.63 12.12
N GLN A 66 18.96 7.78 11.98
CA GLN A 66 19.10 6.50 11.28
C GLN A 66 19.47 6.72 9.80
N HIS A 67 20.38 5.89 9.29
CA HIS A 67 20.82 5.92 7.90
C HIS A 67 19.69 5.53 6.94
N ASP A 68 18.99 4.44 7.25
CA ASP A 68 17.90 3.90 6.44
C ASP A 68 16.56 4.43 6.95
N TYR A 69 15.75 5.04 6.08
CA TYR A 69 14.44 5.58 6.45
C TYR A 69 13.54 5.89 5.25
N LEU A 70 12.23 5.93 5.51
CA LEU A 70 11.23 6.39 4.56
C LEU A 70 11.02 7.89 4.68
N GLN A 71 11.33 8.62 3.61
CA GLN A 71 11.06 10.02 3.42
C GLN A 71 9.68 10.20 2.75
N LEU A 72 8.67 10.50 3.54
CA LEU A 72 7.35 10.82 3.01
C LEU A 72 7.40 12.24 2.43
N PHE A 73 6.82 12.43 1.24
CA PHE A 73 6.76 13.72 0.56
C PHE A 73 5.53 13.84 -0.36
N LYS A 74 5.23 15.06 -0.80
CA LYS A 74 4.16 15.36 -1.76
C LYS A 74 4.70 15.37 -3.20
N GLY A 75 4.77 14.21 -3.83
CA GLY A 75 5.07 14.05 -5.25
C GLY A 75 3.83 14.21 -6.16
N GLN A 76 3.97 13.75 -7.41
CA GLN A 76 2.87 13.62 -8.36
C GLN A 76 2.30 12.21 -8.27
N GLY A 77 1.11 12.05 -7.69
CA GLY A 77 0.50 10.75 -7.44
C GLY A 77 1.04 10.00 -6.22
N CYS A 78 0.70 8.71 -6.15
CA CYS A 78 0.98 7.80 -5.04
C CYS A 78 1.93 6.73 -5.54
N TYR A 79 3.10 6.58 -4.89
CA TYR A 79 4.07 5.55 -5.26
C TYR A 79 5.12 5.34 -4.17
N SER A 80 5.70 4.15 -4.17
CA SER A 80 6.93 3.83 -3.43
C SER A 80 7.71 2.70 -4.10
N SER A 81 8.97 2.54 -3.69
CA SER A 81 9.75 1.35 -4.04
C SER A 81 9.31 0.15 -3.20
N ILE A 82 9.46 -1.05 -3.76
CA ILE A 82 9.12 -2.30 -3.08
C ILE A 82 10.24 -2.72 -2.13
N GLY A 83 9.91 -2.93 -0.86
CA GLY A 83 10.85 -3.33 0.18
C GLY A 83 11.83 -2.23 0.58
N LYS A 84 12.82 -2.61 1.40
CA LYS A 84 13.88 -1.73 1.89
C LYS A 84 14.98 -1.61 0.83
N THR A 85 15.18 -0.41 0.31
CA THR A 85 16.21 -0.11 -0.70
C THR A 85 17.55 0.36 -0.12
N GLY A 86 17.59 0.69 1.17
CA GLY A 86 18.77 1.25 1.84
C GLY A 86 18.87 2.78 1.71
N GLY A 87 19.45 3.43 2.71
CA GLY A 87 19.54 4.89 2.80
C GLY A 87 18.16 5.58 2.84
N ARG A 88 18.10 6.78 2.26
CA ARG A 88 16.85 7.55 2.14
C ARG A 88 15.99 7.00 1.00
N GLN A 89 14.86 6.40 1.34
CA GLN A 89 13.86 5.91 0.38
C GLN A 89 12.64 6.81 0.36
N TYR A 90 12.12 7.13 -0.82
CA TYR A 90 10.99 8.04 -0.97
C TYR A 90 9.63 7.31 -1.00
N LEU A 91 8.64 7.91 -0.34
CA LEU A 91 7.23 7.49 -0.36
C LEU A 91 6.37 8.70 -0.74
N SER A 92 5.82 8.71 -1.95
CA SER A 92 4.98 9.81 -2.42
C SER A 92 3.54 9.63 -1.96
N LEU A 93 3.05 10.59 -1.19
CA LEU A 93 1.63 10.72 -0.85
C LEU A 93 1.15 12.10 -1.32
N GLY A 94 1.05 12.21 -2.65
CA GLY A 94 0.68 13.41 -3.38
C GLY A 94 -0.83 13.67 -3.47
N TYR A 95 -1.23 14.41 -4.50
CA TYR A 95 -2.65 14.62 -4.82
C TYR A 95 -3.36 13.30 -5.09
N GLY A 96 -4.57 13.13 -4.54
CA GLY A 96 -5.35 11.89 -4.67
C GLY A 96 -4.98 10.77 -3.69
N CYS A 97 -3.91 10.92 -2.90
CA CYS A 97 -3.40 9.84 -2.03
C CYS A 97 -3.93 9.87 -0.60
N HIS A 98 -4.72 10.87 -0.22
CA HIS A 98 -5.11 11.13 1.17
C HIS A 98 -6.33 10.32 1.61
N TYR A 99 -6.34 9.03 1.26
CA TYR A 99 -7.27 8.02 1.76
C TYR A 99 -6.49 7.03 2.61
N VAL A 100 -7.07 6.55 3.70
CA VAL A 100 -6.39 5.61 4.62
C VAL A 100 -5.98 4.34 3.87
N GLY A 101 -6.84 3.80 3.00
CA GLY A 101 -6.51 2.63 2.19
C GLY A 101 -5.36 2.87 1.21
N VAL A 102 -5.31 4.02 0.53
CA VAL A 102 -4.21 4.37 -0.37
C VAL A 102 -2.90 4.54 0.40
N ALA A 103 -2.91 5.25 1.53
CA ALA A 103 -1.71 5.36 2.36
C ALA A 103 -1.24 3.99 2.89
N THR A 104 -2.17 3.10 3.25
CA THR A 104 -1.85 1.73 3.68
C THR A 104 -1.19 0.94 2.55
N HIS A 105 -1.73 1.02 1.33
CA HIS A 105 -1.19 0.38 0.13
C HIS A 105 0.26 0.80 -0.14
N GLU A 106 0.52 2.10 -0.18
CA GLU A 106 1.86 2.61 -0.48
C GLU A 106 2.88 2.26 0.62
N ILE A 107 2.44 2.19 1.89
CA ILE A 107 3.29 1.71 2.99
C ILE A 107 3.58 0.21 2.84
N LEU A 108 2.60 -0.61 2.47
CA LEU A 108 2.84 -2.05 2.26
C LEU A 108 3.82 -2.33 1.12
N HIS A 109 3.83 -1.53 0.07
CA HIS A 109 4.90 -1.60 -0.94
C HIS A 109 6.28 -1.45 -0.29
N THR A 110 6.50 -0.46 0.58
CA THR A 110 7.78 -0.30 1.30
C THR A 110 8.11 -1.47 2.23
N LEU A 111 7.10 -2.25 2.63
CA LEU A 111 7.26 -3.46 3.44
C LEU A 111 7.52 -4.73 2.59
N GLY A 112 7.50 -4.61 1.27
CA GLY A 112 7.85 -5.70 0.34
C GLY A 112 6.66 -6.29 -0.42
N PHE A 113 5.47 -5.70 -0.33
CA PHE A 113 4.30 -6.23 -1.02
C PHE A 113 4.29 -5.82 -2.49
N TYR A 114 4.08 -6.80 -3.36
CA TYR A 114 3.69 -6.57 -4.75
C TYR A 114 2.16 -6.46 -4.86
N HIS A 115 1.67 -6.05 -6.02
CA HIS A 115 0.23 -6.04 -6.25
C HIS A 115 -0.36 -7.45 -6.35
N GLU A 116 -1.56 -7.64 -5.82
CA GLU A 116 -2.21 -8.96 -5.81
C GLU A 116 -2.53 -9.44 -7.25
N GLN A 117 -2.93 -8.55 -8.16
CA GLN A 117 -3.18 -8.91 -9.56
C GLN A 117 -1.92 -9.22 -10.38
N SER A 118 -0.74 -8.96 -9.81
CA SER A 118 0.57 -9.25 -10.43
C SER A 118 1.12 -10.62 -10.03
N ARG A 119 0.44 -11.38 -9.16
CA ARG A 119 0.90 -12.70 -8.75
C ARG A 119 1.08 -13.65 -9.94
N ALA A 120 2.06 -14.55 -9.84
CA ALA A 120 2.34 -15.55 -10.87
C ALA A 120 1.14 -16.48 -11.15
N ASP A 121 0.28 -16.72 -10.14
CA ASP A 121 -0.92 -17.56 -10.19
C ASP A 121 -2.22 -16.77 -10.49
N ARG A 122 -2.14 -15.46 -10.75
CA ARG A 122 -3.33 -14.59 -10.86
C ARG A 122 -4.32 -15.03 -11.94
N ASP A 123 -3.87 -15.69 -13.01
CA ASP A 123 -4.73 -16.15 -14.10
C ASP A 123 -5.70 -17.27 -13.65
N ASN A 124 -5.49 -17.90 -12.49
CA ASN A 124 -6.45 -18.83 -11.91
C ASN A 124 -7.65 -18.11 -11.28
N TYR A 125 -7.51 -16.82 -10.96
CA TYR A 125 -8.45 -16.03 -10.15
C TYR A 125 -9.04 -14.85 -10.91
N LEU A 126 -8.29 -14.28 -11.86
CA LEU A 126 -8.66 -13.10 -12.61
C LEU A 126 -8.71 -13.38 -14.11
N THR A 127 -9.57 -12.63 -14.80
CA THR A 127 -9.51 -12.44 -16.25
C THR A 127 -9.08 -11.01 -16.51
N ILE A 128 -8.01 -10.82 -17.28
CA ILE A 128 -7.55 -9.49 -17.73
C ILE A 128 -8.10 -9.20 -19.12
N HIS A 129 -8.73 -8.03 -19.27
CA HIS A 129 -9.33 -7.54 -20.51
C HIS A 129 -8.36 -6.59 -21.20
N TRP A 130 -7.30 -7.15 -21.80
CA TRP A 130 -6.23 -6.39 -22.45
C TRP A 130 -6.73 -5.34 -23.46
N GLN A 131 -7.81 -5.64 -24.17
CA GLN A 131 -8.45 -4.75 -25.12
C GLN A 131 -9.02 -3.47 -24.49
N ASN A 132 -9.28 -3.44 -23.18
CA ASN A 132 -9.79 -2.28 -22.45
C ASN A 132 -8.68 -1.45 -21.78
N ILE A 133 -7.44 -1.95 -21.72
CA ILE A 133 -6.30 -1.26 -21.09
C ILE A 133 -5.80 -0.14 -22.01
N ALA A 134 -5.46 1.00 -21.42
CA ALA A 134 -4.90 2.15 -22.10
C ALA A 134 -3.55 1.84 -22.76
N ARG A 135 -3.31 2.47 -23.92
CA ARG A 135 -2.05 2.31 -24.66
C ARG A 135 -0.88 2.72 -23.75
N GLY A 136 0.13 1.86 -23.66
CA GLY A 136 1.29 2.06 -22.78
C GLY A 136 1.11 1.60 -21.33
N MET A 137 -0.08 1.12 -20.93
CA MET A 137 -0.37 0.69 -19.56
C MET A 137 -0.43 -0.84 -19.38
N SER A 138 -0.17 -1.63 -20.42
CA SER A 138 -0.20 -3.10 -20.34
C SER A 138 0.73 -3.65 -19.26
N SER A 139 1.91 -3.01 -19.07
CA SER A 139 2.89 -3.44 -18.08
C SER A 139 2.41 -3.32 -16.63
N GLN A 140 1.36 -2.55 -16.37
CA GLN A 140 0.72 -2.47 -15.05
C GLN A 140 0.02 -3.79 -14.65
N TYR A 141 -0.14 -4.71 -15.60
CA TYR A 141 -0.76 -6.03 -15.42
C TYR A 141 0.23 -7.18 -15.64
N ASP A 142 1.53 -6.90 -15.76
CA ASP A 142 2.56 -7.91 -15.86
C ASP A 142 2.64 -8.74 -14.57
N LYS A 143 2.94 -10.03 -14.74
CA LYS A 143 3.13 -10.94 -13.61
C LYS A 143 4.54 -10.82 -13.07
N VAL A 144 4.66 -10.88 -11.74
CA VAL A 144 5.92 -10.95 -11.02
C VAL A 144 6.34 -12.41 -10.88
N SER A 145 7.64 -12.69 -10.96
CA SER A 145 8.16 -14.05 -10.82
C SER A 145 7.89 -14.61 -9.41
N LYS A 146 7.79 -15.94 -9.31
CA LYS A 146 7.61 -16.63 -8.01
C LYS A 146 8.78 -16.41 -7.04
N SER A 147 9.99 -16.17 -7.56
CA SER A 147 11.17 -15.88 -6.75
C SER A 147 11.16 -14.47 -6.17
N ALA A 148 10.54 -13.51 -6.86
CA ALA A 148 10.40 -12.14 -6.38
C ALA A 148 9.17 -11.96 -5.47
N ASN A 149 8.08 -12.67 -5.74
CA ASN A 149 6.84 -12.59 -4.96
C ASN A 149 6.45 -13.97 -4.40
N HIS A 150 6.88 -14.23 -3.15
CA HIS A 150 6.54 -15.45 -2.44
C HIS A 150 5.06 -15.47 -2.03
N LEU A 151 4.35 -16.55 -2.39
CA LEU A 151 2.93 -16.69 -2.11
C LEU A 151 2.69 -17.23 -0.70
N TYR A 152 2.77 -16.36 0.31
CA TYR A 152 2.56 -16.73 1.72
C TYR A 152 1.11 -17.12 2.04
N VAL A 153 0.15 -16.64 1.24
CA VAL A 153 -1.30 -16.83 1.43
C VAL A 153 -2.00 -17.09 0.09
N GLY A 154 -3.21 -17.65 0.14
CA GLY A 154 -4.09 -17.78 -1.03
C GLY A 154 -4.45 -16.42 -1.64
N PHE A 155 -4.95 -16.43 -2.88
CA PHE A 155 -5.31 -15.21 -3.61
C PHE A 155 -6.42 -14.43 -2.90
N ASP A 156 -6.22 -13.13 -2.72
CA ASP A 156 -7.14 -12.28 -1.96
C ASP A 156 -7.78 -11.17 -2.82
N TYR A 157 -9.02 -11.41 -3.25
CA TYR A 157 -9.82 -10.42 -3.98
C TYR A 157 -10.11 -9.13 -3.18
N GLN A 158 -10.01 -9.19 -1.86
CA GLN A 158 -10.25 -8.05 -0.96
C GLN A 158 -8.96 -7.33 -0.56
N SER A 159 -7.79 -7.86 -0.95
CA SER A 159 -6.48 -7.32 -0.61
C SER A 159 -6.43 -5.81 -0.86
N ILE A 160 -5.80 -5.09 0.05
CA ILE A 160 -5.47 -3.67 -0.16
C ILE A 160 -4.48 -3.49 -1.33
N MET A 161 -3.78 -4.56 -1.71
CA MET A 161 -2.79 -4.59 -2.81
C MET A 161 -3.39 -4.95 -4.17
N ILE A 162 -4.69 -5.25 -4.28
CA ILE A 162 -5.33 -5.48 -5.57
C ILE A 162 -5.81 -4.17 -6.22
N TYR A 163 -5.66 -4.05 -7.53
CA TYR A 163 -6.26 -2.97 -8.31
C TYR A 163 -7.80 -2.99 -8.30
N GLY A 164 -8.40 -1.86 -8.65
CA GLY A 164 -9.82 -1.75 -8.99
C GLY A 164 -10.13 -2.35 -10.37
N ALA A 165 -11.38 -2.76 -10.58
CA ALA A 165 -11.81 -3.43 -11.81
C ALA A 165 -11.61 -2.61 -13.10
N LYS A 166 -11.44 -1.28 -13.00
CA LYS A 166 -11.33 -0.33 -14.12
C LYS A 166 -10.00 0.42 -14.17
N ASP A 167 -9.05 0.05 -13.31
CA ASP A 167 -7.77 0.77 -13.25
C ASP A 167 -7.10 0.72 -14.64
N PHE A 168 -6.51 1.83 -15.06
CA PHE A 168 -5.89 1.99 -16.39
C PHE A 168 -6.80 1.72 -17.61
N SER A 169 -8.13 1.79 -17.44
CA SER A 169 -9.08 1.65 -18.56
C SER A 169 -9.03 2.83 -19.52
N LYS A 170 -9.06 2.55 -20.84
CA LYS A 170 -9.17 3.59 -21.88
C LYS A 170 -10.60 3.97 -22.25
N ASN A 171 -11.56 3.16 -21.84
CA ASN A 171 -12.95 3.25 -22.31
C ASN A 171 -13.97 3.12 -21.18
N GLY A 172 -13.52 3.22 -19.92
CA GLY A 172 -14.36 3.10 -18.73
C GLY A 172 -14.94 1.69 -18.48
N LYS A 173 -14.59 0.69 -19.31
CA LYS A 173 -14.95 -0.72 -19.13
C LYS A 173 -13.95 -1.41 -18.21
N TYR A 174 -14.31 -2.60 -17.71
CA TYR A 174 -13.42 -3.37 -16.85
C TYR A 174 -12.14 -3.79 -17.57
N THR A 175 -11.00 -3.53 -16.94
CA THR A 175 -9.68 -4.02 -17.33
C THR A 175 -9.38 -5.37 -16.68
N MET A 176 -10.05 -5.69 -15.58
CA MET A 176 -10.01 -7.02 -14.99
C MET A 176 -11.30 -7.39 -14.24
N THR A 177 -11.59 -8.69 -14.18
CA THR A 177 -12.73 -9.25 -13.46
C THR A 177 -12.32 -10.50 -12.66
N ALA A 178 -12.94 -10.70 -11.50
CA ALA A 178 -12.79 -11.95 -10.75
C ALA A 178 -13.49 -13.10 -11.48
N LYS A 179 -12.86 -14.28 -11.50
CA LYS A 179 -13.47 -15.52 -12.00
C LYS A 179 -14.49 -16.10 -11.02
N GLN A 180 -14.32 -15.81 -9.73
CA GLN A 180 -15.31 -16.19 -8.71
C GLN A 180 -16.61 -15.39 -8.87
N ARG A 181 -17.73 -16.10 -8.99
CA ARG A 181 -19.06 -15.49 -9.18
C ARG A 181 -19.42 -14.55 -8.03
N GLY A 182 -19.92 -13.36 -8.36
CA GLY A 182 -20.39 -12.37 -7.39
C GLY A 182 -19.29 -11.51 -6.76
N VAL A 183 -18.01 -11.78 -7.03
CA VAL A 183 -16.91 -10.97 -6.49
C VAL A 183 -16.70 -9.71 -7.33
N ARG A 184 -16.62 -8.55 -6.66
CA ARG A 184 -16.32 -7.26 -7.28
C ARG A 184 -15.00 -6.72 -6.76
N LEU A 185 -14.13 -6.30 -7.68
CA LEU A 185 -12.83 -5.71 -7.35
C LEU A 185 -12.99 -4.21 -7.12
N SER A 186 -12.57 -3.75 -5.95
CA SER A 186 -12.64 -2.33 -5.56
C SER A 186 -11.26 -1.68 -5.59
N ALA A 187 -11.21 -0.35 -5.71
CA ALA A 187 -9.98 0.44 -5.59
C ALA A 187 -9.62 0.73 -4.13
N GLN A 188 -8.36 1.09 -3.85
CA GLN A 188 -7.82 1.22 -2.50
C GLN A 188 -8.43 2.40 -1.74
N ASN A 189 -8.86 3.44 -2.43
CA ASN A 189 -9.55 4.60 -1.84
C ASN A 189 -10.91 4.24 -1.20
N ASN A 190 -11.49 3.09 -1.56
CA ASN A 190 -12.72 2.56 -0.96
C ASN A 190 -12.46 1.64 0.25
N ARG A 191 -11.19 1.41 0.61
CA ARG A 191 -10.80 0.53 1.72
C ARG A 191 -10.28 1.35 2.90
N ARG A 192 -10.44 0.79 4.11
CA ARG A 192 -10.02 1.44 5.38
C ARG A 192 -8.85 0.73 6.07
N SER A 193 -8.55 -0.52 5.72
CA SER A 193 -7.49 -1.31 6.34
C SER A 193 -7.02 -2.43 5.40
N MET A 194 -5.98 -3.13 5.83
CA MET A 194 -5.56 -4.42 5.28
C MET A 194 -6.68 -5.45 5.45
N SER A 195 -6.76 -6.41 4.53
CA SER A 195 -7.55 -7.62 4.73
C SER A 195 -6.91 -8.53 5.80
N SER A 196 -7.61 -9.60 6.18
CA SER A 196 -7.05 -10.61 7.08
C SER A 196 -5.90 -11.40 6.43
N LEU A 197 -5.91 -11.57 5.10
CA LEU A 197 -4.85 -12.27 4.36
C LEU A 197 -3.64 -11.37 4.13
N ASP A 198 -3.83 -10.07 3.87
CA ASP A 198 -2.75 -9.07 3.87
C ASP A 198 -1.99 -9.08 5.20
N ALA A 199 -2.73 -9.01 6.32
CA ALA A 199 -2.16 -9.04 7.65
C ALA A 199 -1.42 -10.37 7.92
N ARG A 200 -1.99 -11.51 7.51
CA ARG A 200 -1.33 -12.82 7.66
C ARG A 200 -0.02 -12.88 6.87
N ALA A 201 -0.03 -12.46 5.60
CA ALA A 201 1.17 -12.40 4.78
C ALA A 201 2.24 -11.52 5.41
N LEU A 202 1.87 -10.34 5.93
CA LEU A 202 2.80 -9.43 6.59
C LEU A 202 3.42 -10.06 7.84
N ASN A 203 2.59 -10.70 8.68
CA ASN A 203 3.06 -11.36 9.88
C ASN A 203 3.98 -12.55 9.57
N THR A 204 3.69 -13.32 8.51
CA THR A 204 4.57 -14.40 8.04
C THR A 204 5.90 -13.87 7.52
N MET A 205 5.89 -12.81 6.70
CA MET A 205 7.10 -12.17 6.17
C MET A 205 8.03 -11.66 7.26
N TYR A 206 7.46 -11.07 8.32
CA TYR A 206 8.22 -10.43 9.41
C TYR A 206 8.39 -11.31 10.65
N GLY A 207 7.99 -12.59 10.59
CA GLY A 207 8.16 -13.54 11.70
C GLY A 207 7.44 -13.13 12.99
N CYS A 208 6.29 -12.48 12.89
CA CYS A 208 5.58 -11.96 14.06
C CYS A 208 5.06 -13.09 14.97
N SER A 209 5.60 -13.19 16.19
CA SER A 209 5.18 -14.15 17.21
C SER A 209 3.73 -13.87 17.66
N GLY A 210 2.78 -14.71 17.24
CA GLY A 210 1.38 -14.65 17.72
C GLY A 210 0.28 -14.50 16.65
N GLY A 211 0.61 -14.56 15.35
CA GLY A 211 -0.37 -14.44 14.26
C GLY A 211 -0.84 -15.76 13.63
N GLY A 212 -0.90 -16.85 14.41
CA GLY A 212 -1.36 -18.16 13.93
C GLY A 212 -2.85 -18.35 14.14
N GLY A 213 -3.66 -18.17 13.10
CA GLY A 213 -5.02 -18.72 13.08
C GLY A 213 -4.94 -20.24 13.13
N GLY A 214 -5.20 -20.82 14.31
CA GLY A 214 -5.30 -22.24 14.54
C GLY A 214 -6.14 -22.47 15.79
N SER A 215 -7.44 -22.71 15.57
CA SER A 215 -8.39 -23.12 16.59
C SER A 215 -7.81 -24.26 17.42
N GLY A 216 -7.64 -24.04 18.72
CA GLY A 216 -7.36 -25.12 19.67
C GLY A 216 -8.56 -26.06 19.72
N ALA A 217 -8.55 -27.09 18.89
CA ALA A 217 -9.38 -28.27 19.12
C ALA A 217 -8.87 -28.94 20.41
N LYS A 218 -9.52 -28.62 21.53
CA LYS A 218 -9.40 -29.38 22.77
C LYS A 218 -9.69 -30.85 22.43
N LYS A 219 -8.66 -31.70 22.44
CA LYS A 219 -8.83 -33.15 22.51
C LYS A 219 -9.64 -33.44 23.78
N ARG A 220 -10.94 -33.72 23.65
CA ARG A 220 -11.72 -34.39 24.70
C ARG A 220 -11.08 -35.77 24.87
N LYS A 221 -10.34 -35.96 25.97
CA LYS A 221 -10.08 -37.30 26.50
C LYS A 221 -11.45 -37.91 26.83
N ARG A 222 -11.81 -38.99 26.15
CA ARG A 222 -12.85 -39.90 26.61
C ARG A 222 -12.23 -40.70 27.76
N GLY A 223 -12.72 -40.46 28.97
CA GLY A 223 -12.79 -41.46 30.02
C GLY A 223 -14.19 -42.06 29.97
#